data_AF-A0A383E9A9-F1
#
_entry.id   AF-A0A383E9A9-F1
#
_cell.length_a   1.000
_cell.length_b   1.000
_cell.length_c   1.000
_cell.angle_alpha   90.00
_cell.angle_beta   90.00
_cell.angle_gamma   90.00
#
_symmetry.space_group_name_H-M   'P 1'
#
loop_
_entity.id
_entity.type
_entity.pdbx_description
1 polymer ?
#
loop_
_entity_poly.entity_id
_entity_poly.type
_entity_poly.pdbx_seq_one_letter_code
_entity_poly.pdbx_strand_id
1 'polypeptide(L)'
;MARFYKTLINLNRSTRFFFLSLAIFLVLLLIPSYALSQVGHEHHSGKTPSPGSEYRVEEKPMEHHHDDGGGDPFRTRGSHSDLGTKKPEAMQEEGLLARGRNIYLHMCVFCHGKDGNGGGTATDYLYPWPRD
;
A
#
# COMPACT_ATOMS: atom_id res chain seq x y z
N MET A 1 10.76 -47.64 -31.22
CA MET A 1 9.68 -47.73 -30.21
C MET A 1 9.78 -46.71 -29.07
N ALA A 2 10.97 -46.28 -28.63
CA ALA A 2 11.11 -45.41 -27.45
C ALA A 2 10.73 -43.91 -27.61
N ARG A 3 10.72 -43.38 -28.84
CA ARG A 3 10.38 -41.97 -29.09
C ARG A 3 8.88 -41.68 -29.02
N PHE A 4 8.03 -42.64 -29.35
CA PHE A 4 6.58 -42.45 -29.41
C PHE A 4 5.92 -42.40 -28.02
N TYR A 5 6.40 -43.20 -27.04
CA TYR A 5 5.81 -43.20 -25.69
C TYR A 5 6.06 -41.87 -24.94
N LYS A 6 7.22 -41.24 -25.16
CA LYS A 6 7.60 -40.00 -24.47
C LYS A 6 6.77 -38.79 -24.92
N THR A 7 6.34 -38.80 -26.18
CA THR A 7 5.46 -37.77 -26.77
C THR A 7 4.02 -37.91 -26.27
N LEU A 8 3.50 -39.14 -26.18
CA LEU A 8 2.15 -39.40 -25.66
C LEU A 8 2.02 -39.04 -24.16
N ILE A 9 3.06 -39.29 -23.35
CA ILE A 9 3.09 -38.92 -21.93
C ILE A 9 3.15 -37.39 -21.76
N ASN A 10 3.92 -36.67 -22.57
CA ASN A 10 3.97 -35.20 -22.52
C ASN A 10 2.65 -34.55 -22.97
N LEU A 11 2.00 -35.09 -24.01
CA LEU A 11 0.72 -34.58 -24.49
C LEU A 11 -0.39 -34.79 -23.44
N ASN A 12 -0.43 -35.97 -22.80
CA ASN A 12 -1.38 -36.28 -21.72
C ASN A 12 -1.10 -35.48 -20.43
N ARG A 13 0.15 -35.12 -20.16
CA ARG A 13 0.52 -34.25 -19.02
C ARG A 13 0.07 -32.81 -19.28
N SER A 14 0.29 -32.29 -20.49
CA SER A 14 -0.13 -30.93 -20.87
C SER A 14 -1.64 -30.75 -20.92
N THR A 15 -2.39 -31.75 -21.41
CA THR A 15 -3.85 -31.69 -21.45
C THR A 15 -4.45 -31.72 -20.05
N ARG A 16 -3.91 -32.52 -19.12
CA ARG A 16 -4.33 -32.56 -17.72
C ARG A 16 -4.12 -31.22 -17.01
N PHE A 17 -3.01 -30.53 -17.26
CA PHE A 17 -2.78 -29.19 -16.71
C PHE A 17 -3.74 -28.15 -17.31
N PHE A 18 -4.04 -28.26 -18.60
CA PHE A 18 -4.98 -27.36 -19.27
C PHE A 18 -6.40 -27.50 -18.71
N PHE A 19 -6.89 -28.73 -18.52
CA PHE A 19 -8.20 -28.98 -17.92
C PHE A 19 -8.27 -28.58 -16.45
N LEU A 20 -7.19 -28.78 -15.68
CA LEU A 20 -7.13 -28.37 -14.27
C LEU A 20 -7.15 -26.83 -14.14
N SER A 21 -6.40 -26.14 -14.99
CA SER A 21 -6.37 -24.67 -15.02
C SER A 21 -7.71 -24.08 -15.43
N LEU A 22 -8.37 -24.66 -16.44
CA LEU A 22 -9.69 -24.22 -16.90
C LEU A 22 -10.77 -24.44 -15.83
N ALA A 23 -10.72 -25.57 -15.11
CA ALA A 23 -11.65 -25.87 -14.03
C ALA A 23 -11.51 -24.86 -12.87
N ILE A 24 -10.28 -24.52 -12.47
CA ILE A 24 -10.03 -23.53 -11.41
C ILE A 24 -10.55 -22.15 -11.84
N PHE A 25 -10.32 -21.75 -13.09
CA PHE A 25 -10.79 -20.46 -13.61
C PHE A 25 -12.33 -20.39 -13.67
N LEU A 26 -13.00 -21.46 -14.10
CA LEU A 26 -14.45 -21.56 -14.06
C LEU A 26 -14.99 -21.52 -12.63
N VAL A 27 -14.34 -22.19 -11.68
CA VAL A 27 -14.73 -22.14 -10.26
C VAL A 27 -14.60 -20.72 -9.71
N LEU A 28 -13.51 -20.01 -10.01
CA LEU A 28 -13.31 -18.61 -9.60
C LEU A 28 -14.34 -17.66 -10.22
N LEU A 29 -14.75 -17.88 -11.47
CA LEU A 29 -15.82 -17.13 -12.12
C LEU A 29 -17.21 -17.42 -11.55
N LEU A 30 -17.41 -18.60 -10.95
CA LEU A 30 -18.67 -19.01 -10.33
C LEU A 30 -18.77 -18.65 -8.84
N ILE A 31 -17.74 -18.09 -8.19
CA ILE A 31 -17.85 -17.57 -6.82
C ILE A 31 -18.61 -16.24 -6.88
N PRO A 32 -19.91 -16.19 -6.53
CA PRO A 32 -20.64 -14.93 -6.49
C PRO A 32 -20.02 -14.11 -5.35
N SER A 33 -19.82 -12.81 -5.56
CA SER A 33 -19.30 -11.87 -4.57
C SER A 33 -20.32 -11.62 -3.44
N TYR A 34 -20.71 -12.66 -2.72
CA TYR A 34 -21.46 -12.55 -1.49
C TYR A 34 -20.47 -12.32 -0.35
N ALA A 35 -20.75 -11.35 0.51
CA ALA A 35 -19.94 -10.93 1.67
C ALA A 35 -18.96 -9.75 1.50
N LEU A 36 -19.35 -8.71 0.76
CA LEU A 36 -19.19 -7.35 1.31
C LEU A 36 -20.44 -7.03 2.14
N SER A 37 -20.48 -7.65 3.32
CA SER A 37 -21.44 -7.35 4.38
C SER A 37 -21.17 -5.95 4.90
N GLN A 38 -22.20 -5.11 4.93
CA GLN A 38 -22.15 -3.74 5.42
C GLN A 38 -21.72 -3.70 6.90
N VAL A 39 -20.56 -3.11 7.17
CA VAL A 39 -20.26 -2.53 8.49
C VAL A 39 -20.72 -1.09 8.42
N GLY A 40 -21.84 -0.80 9.07
CA GLY A 40 -22.39 0.54 9.18
C GLY A 40 -21.42 1.47 9.89
N HIS A 41 -21.15 2.62 9.28
CA HIS A 41 -20.53 3.74 9.97
C HIS A 41 -21.59 4.42 10.85
N GLU A 42 -21.35 4.45 12.15
CA GLU A 42 -22.16 5.19 13.12
C GLU A 42 -22.03 6.70 12.85
N HIS A 43 -23.16 7.40 12.73
CA HIS A 43 -23.19 8.86 12.68
C HIS A 43 -22.98 9.42 14.09
N HIS A 44 -21.78 9.93 14.36
CA HIS A 44 -21.56 10.77 15.54
C HIS A 44 -22.34 12.07 15.38
N SER A 45 -23.43 12.21 16.14
CA SER A 45 -24.16 13.45 16.34
C SER A 45 -23.28 14.43 17.14
N GLY A 46 -22.43 15.16 16.43
CA GLY A 46 -21.66 16.29 16.94
C GLY A 46 -22.34 17.60 16.53
N LYS A 47 -22.63 18.45 17.51
CA LYS A 47 -23.26 19.77 17.35
C LYS A 47 -22.58 20.57 16.23
N THR A 48 -23.37 21.18 15.35
CA THR A 48 -22.89 22.06 14.28
C THR A 48 -22.12 23.25 14.87
N PRO A 49 -20.82 23.41 14.59
CA PRO A 49 -20.10 24.63 14.91
C PRO A 49 -20.55 25.75 13.96
N SER A 50 -20.75 26.96 14.48
CA SER A 50 -21.02 28.13 13.64
C SER A 50 -19.82 28.39 12.71
N PRO A 51 -20.06 28.77 11.44
CA PRO A 51 -18.99 29.16 10.52
C PRO A 51 -18.10 30.24 11.14
N GLY A 52 -16.78 30.00 11.17
CA GLY A 52 -15.79 30.94 11.70
C GLY A 52 -15.30 30.68 13.13
N SER A 53 -15.71 29.61 13.80
CA SER A 53 -15.13 29.27 15.11
C SER A 53 -13.73 28.63 15.03
N GLU A 54 -13.30 28.17 13.86
CA GLU A 54 -12.01 27.46 13.67
C GLU A 54 -10.78 28.37 13.80
N TYR A 55 -10.93 29.69 13.59
CA TYR A 55 -9.82 30.64 13.66
C TYR A 55 -9.68 31.35 15.02
N ARG A 56 -10.58 31.11 15.97
CA ARG A 56 -10.49 31.73 17.30
C ARG A 56 -9.54 30.89 18.14
N VAL A 57 -8.29 31.32 18.23
CA VAL A 57 -7.35 30.82 19.24
C VAL A 57 -7.92 31.20 20.60
N GLU A 58 -8.39 30.23 21.37
CA GLU A 58 -8.64 30.45 22.79
C GLU A 58 -7.28 30.68 23.46
N GLU A 59 -7.09 31.86 24.04
CA GLU A 59 -5.88 32.21 24.78
C GLU A 59 -5.84 31.42 26.10
N LYS A 60 -5.42 30.16 26.01
CA LYS A 60 -5.09 29.34 27.18
C LYS A 60 -3.63 29.61 27.55
N PRO A 61 -3.32 29.95 28.82
CA PRO A 61 -1.93 30.15 29.26
C PRO A 61 -1.08 28.93 28.92
N MET A 62 0.04 29.12 28.22
CA MET A 62 0.99 28.04 27.94
C MET A 62 1.74 27.69 29.23
N GLU A 63 1.32 26.59 29.87
CA GLU A 63 2.12 25.94 30.89
C GLU A 63 3.22 25.11 30.21
N HIS A 64 4.48 25.47 30.44
CA HIS A 64 5.65 24.72 29.99
C HIS A 64 5.82 23.45 30.83
N HIS A 65 5.24 22.34 30.38
CA HIS A 65 5.60 21.02 30.87
C HIS A 65 6.90 20.55 30.19
N HIS A 66 7.95 20.35 30.98
CA HIS A 66 9.07 19.50 30.59
C HIS A 66 8.60 18.04 30.74
N ASP A 67 8.51 17.33 29.61
CA ASP A 67 8.25 15.89 29.58
C ASP A 67 9.61 15.17 29.48
N ASP A 68 10.01 14.56 30.59
CA ASP A 68 11.20 13.74 30.72
C ASP A 68 10.83 12.25 30.61
N GLY A 69 10.35 11.83 29.43
CA GLY A 69 10.43 10.42 29.07
C GLY A 69 9.21 9.77 28.44
N GLY A 70 8.39 10.49 27.68
CA GLY A 70 7.40 9.90 26.78
C GLY A 70 7.69 10.25 25.34
N GLY A 71 8.42 9.39 24.61
CA GLY A 71 8.63 9.58 23.16
C GLY A 71 7.29 9.84 22.47
N ASP A 72 7.19 10.99 21.80
CA ASP A 72 5.91 11.42 21.26
C ASP A 72 5.34 10.34 20.31
N PRO A 73 4.02 10.04 20.36
CA PRO A 73 3.42 9.01 19.50
C PRO A 73 3.56 9.30 18.01
N PHE A 74 3.94 10.52 17.64
CA PHE A 74 4.12 10.94 16.26
C PHE A 74 5.52 10.60 15.72
N ARG A 75 6.55 10.53 16.56
CA ARG A 75 7.93 10.19 16.21
C ARG A 75 8.22 8.71 16.21
N THR A 76 7.36 7.92 16.85
CA THR A 76 7.44 6.46 16.82
C THR A 76 6.59 5.84 15.71
N ARG A 77 5.75 6.62 15.02
CA ARG A 77 4.92 6.19 13.87
C ARG A 77 5.81 5.95 12.64
N GLY A 78 6.47 4.80 12.62
CA GLY A 78 7.45 4.44 11.59
C GLY A 78 8.79 3.93 12.15
N SER A 79 8.95 3.85 13.47
CA SER A 79 10.06 3.13 14.10
C SER A 79 9.88 1.63 13.87
N HIS A 80 10.26 1.16 12.69
CA HIS A 80 10.28 -0.26 12.30
C HIS A 80 11.48 -1.00 12.89
N SER A 81 12.03 -0.55 14.02
CA SER A 81 13.38 -0.93 14.44
C SER A 81 13.53 -2.42 14.76
N ASP A 82 12.45 -3.17 15.05
CA ASP A 82 12.57 -4.61 15.26
C ASP A 82 11.23 -5.36 15.07
N LEU A 83 10.72 -5.46 13.84
CA LEU A 83 9.64 -6.43 13.55
C LEU A 83 10.14 -7.89 13.50
N GLY A 84 11.39 -8.17 13.89
CA GLY A 84 12.00 -9.51 13.83
C GLY A 84 12.12 -10.09 12.41
N THR A 85 11.83 -9.28 11.39
CA THR A 85 11.95 -9.67 9.99
C THR A 85 13.40 -9.59 9.55
N LYS A 86 14.05 -10.75 9.43
CA LYS A 86 15.35 -10.95 8.76
C LYS A 86 15.36 -10.19 7.41
N LYS A 87 16.47 -9.46 7.12
CA LYS A 87 16.72 -8.86 5.80
C LYS A 87 16.50 -9.92 4.71
N PRO A 88 15.68 -9.65 3.68
CA PRO A 88 15.46 -10.58 2.59
C PRO A 88 16.78 -10.87 1.86
N GLU A 89 16.97 -12.12 1.44
CA GLU A 89 18.16 -12.56 0.71
C GLU A 89 18.25 -11.88 -0.66
N ALA A 90 19.47 -11.74 -1.21
CA ALA A 90 19.76 -10.92 -2.40
C ALA A 90 18.81 -11.15 -3.58
N MET A 91 18.44 -12.40 -3.89
CA MET A 91 17.51 -12.71 -5.01
C MET A 91 16.08 -12.17 -4.83
N GLN A 92 15.68 -11.88 -3.58
CA GLN A 92 14.43 -11.17 -3.28
C GLN A 92 14.62 -9.66 -3.37
N GLU A 93 15.85 -9.15 -3.24
CA GLU A 93 16.18 -7.73 -3.31
C GLU A 93 15.85 -7.15 -4.69
N GLU A 94 16.19 -7.82 -5.81
CA GLU A 94 15.82 -7.31 -7.13
C GLU A 94 14.30 -7.30 -7.35
N GLY A 95 13.59 -8.31 -6.84
CA GLY A 95 12.12 -8.36 -6.89
C GLY A 95 11.47 -7.23 -6.08
N LEU A 96 12.04 -6.92 -4.91
CA LEU A 96 11.61 -5.80 -4.06
C LEU A 96 11.92 -4.45 -4.70
N LEU A 97 13.07 -4.30 -5.35
CA LEU A 97 13.44 -3.09 -6.09
C LEU A 97 12.50 -2.88 -7.29
N ALA A 98 12.19 -3.93 -8.05
CA ALA A 98 11.24 -3.85 -9.16
C ALA A 98 9.85 -3.46 -8.68
N ARG A 99 9.38 -4.05 -7.58
CA ARG A 99 8.11 -3.69 -6.93
C ARG A 99 8.11 -2.23 -6.44
N GLY A 100 9.17 -1.82 -5.75
CA GLY A 100 9.33 -0.45 -5.25
C GLY A 100 9.34 0.57 -6.39
N ARG A 101 10.04 0.28 -7.49
CA ARG A 101 10.04 1.10 -8.70
C ARG A 101 8.63 1.26 -9.27
N ASN A 102 7.86 0.17 -9.35
CA ASN A 102 6.49 0.23 -9.88
C ASN A 102 5.62 1.14 -8.98
N ILE A 103 5.63 0.92 -7.67
CA ILE A 103 4.89 1.76 -6.71
C ILE A 103 5.29 3.22 -6.85
N TYR A 104 6.60 3.51 -6.91
CA TYR A 104 7.12 4.87 -7.04
C TYR A 104 6.59 5.57 -8.30
N LEU A 105 6.66 4.90 -9.45
CA LEU A 105 6.21 5.43 -10.73
C LEU A 105 4.69 5.62 -10.80
N HIS A 106 3.92 4.90 -10.00
CA HIS A 106 2.47 5.04 -9.98
C HIS A 106 1.98 6.05 -8.94
N MET A 107 2.67 6.21 -7.81
CA MET A 107 2.15 6.95 -6.65
C MET A 107 2.97 8.19 -6.30
N CYS A 108 4.29 8.14 -6.44
CA CYS A 108 5.21 9.14 -5.88
C CYS A 108 5.72 10.12 -6.94
N VAL A 109 5.86 9.66 -8.19
CA VAL A 109 6.50 10.40 -9.30
C VAL A 109 5.87 11.76 -9.58
N PHE A 110 4.57 11.92 -9.32
CA PHE A 110 3.85 13.16 -9.59
C PHE A 110 4.31 14.31 -8.70
N CYS A 111 4.81 14.02 -7.50
CA CYS A 111 5.36 15.04 -6.60
C CYS A 111 6.89 15.01 -6.61
N HIS A 112 7.51 13.82 -6.57
CA HIS A 112 8.96 13.70 -6.41
C HIS A 112 9.76 13.64 -7.72
N GLY A 113 9.10 13.66 -8.87
CA GLY A 113 9.77 13.52 -10.16
C GLY A 113 10.23 12.10 -10.44
N LYS A 114 10.71 11.83 -11.66
CA LYS A 114 11.16 10.49 -12.07
C LYS A 114 12.42 10.03 -11.33
N ASP A 115 13.26 10.99 -10.98
CA ASP A 115 14.58 10.78 -10.40
C ASP A 115 14.63 11.11 -8.90
N GLY A 116 13.50 11.46 -8.27
CA GLY A 116 13.44 11.80 -6.85
C GLY A 116 13.95 13.20 -6.49
N ASN A 117 13.97 14.12 -7.46
CA ASN A 117 14.46 15.49 -7.29
C ASN A 117 13.39 16.50 -6.85
N GLY A 118 12.21 16.03 -6.46
CA GLY A 118 11.07 16.88 -6.09
C GLY A 118 10.34 17.52 -7.28
N GLY A 119 10.81 17.33 -8.52
CA GLY A 119 10.32 18.03 -9.72
C GLY A 119 9.17 17.34 -10.45
N GLY A 120 8.22 16.75 -9.72
CA GLY A 120 7.08 16.08 -10.34
C GLY A 120 6.04 17.04 -10.92
N THR A 121 5.18 16.59 -11.83
CA THR A 121 4.18 17.45 -12.51
C THR A 121 3.19 18.15 -11.58
N ALA A 122 3.03 17.68 -10.35
CA ALA A 122 2.17 18.32 -9.35
C ALA A 122 2.79 19.60 -8.77
N THR A 123 4.10 19.83 -8.95
CA THR A 123 4.79 20.99 -8.40
C THR A 123 4.24 22.31 -8.89
N ASP A 124 3.73 22.36 -10.12
CA ASP A 124 3.15 23.56 -10.72
C ASP A 124 1.89 24.03 -9.98
N TYR A 125 1.32 23.16 -9.14
CA TYR A 125 0.07 23.40 -8.42
C TYR A 125 0.23 23.39 -6.89
N LEU A 126 1.45 23.20 -6.37
CA LEU A 126 1.71 23.06 -4.93
C LEU A 126 2.60 24.20 -4.42
N TYR A 127 2.09 24.96 -3.45
CA TYR A 127 2.84 25.99 -2.72
C TYR A 127 2.66 25.80 -1.20
N PRO A 128 3.74 25.70 -0.40
CA PRO A 128 5.14 25.66 -0.83
C PRO A 128 5.47 24.38 -1.60
N TRP A 129 6.58 24.42 -2.33
CA TRP A 129 7.05 23.28 -3.11
C TRP A 129 7.29 22.05 -2.20
N PRO A 130 6.95 20.81 -2.64
CA PRO A 130 7.21 19.60 -1.86
C PRO A 130 8.68 19.48 -1.47
N ARG A 131 8.97 19.15 -0.22
CA ARG A 131 10.34 18.81 0.20
C ARG A 131 10.54 17.32 -0.01
N ASP A 132 11.61 16.97 -0.72
CA ASP A 132 12.04 15.59 -1.00
C ASP A 132 12.15 14.74 0.29
#